data_AF-A0A1B2LYV0-F1
#
_entry.id   AF-A0A1B2LYV0-F1
#
_cell.length_a   1.000
_cell.length_b   1.000
_cell.length_c   1.000
_cell.angle_alpha   90.00
_cell.angle_beta   90.00
_cell.angle_gamma   90.00
#
_symmetry.space_group_name_H-M   'P 1'
#
loop_
_entity.id
_entity.type
_entity.pdbx_description
1 polymer ?
#
loop_
_entity_poly.entity_id
_entity_poly.type
_entity_poly.pdbx_seq_one_letter_code
_entity_poly.pdbx_strand_id
1 'polypeptide(L)'
;MRSITTFFAFISLFWASCLHASLLHIAPSSVEAEAWTILDSQSGQIIASHNSEQQRAPASLTKMMVAYISLKEIQAGRLKKEEIIRATPVVNMVQPDESQMYLKVGEQISVDQLLAGLIVMSANDAAVTLAERISGNVPAFVQRMNQEAQALGMHNTHFTNPAGITMPAHYSSAHDMALLGQKLTQQTPDYLSYSIQPDFRYKEHFHHATNLALKTDPSVDGLKTGYTQAAGYNLALTAHRPSGLPNQPDRRIIVVVMGTKSAVKRSQIAEQLLNLAYVYSRNEIAIQEKQQLAELPVIRSTLKIFKIQSPQPHIVTTSLYNHSNPILLTQFDPTRQLLVIQDQQHQPQIIAPAQNTQTHFDVELTQKSLTAPLAGPMELAKVHVYQNQQLLQTFNIQDNVILEQAHWWQRLWMWLIGLFA
;
A
#
# COMPACT_ATOMS: atom_id res chain seq x y z
N MET A 1 -42.20 1.05 49.59
CA MET A 1 -40.86 0.44 49.42
C MET A 1 -40.57 0.40 47.93
N ARG A 2 -39.41 0.91 47.53
CA ARG A 2 -39.09 1.39 46.17
C ARG A 2 -38.78 0.23 45.22
N SER A 3 -39.45 0.18 44.07
CA SER A 3 -39.07 -0.65 42.92
C SER A 3 -37.85 -0.04 42.23
N ILE A 4 -36.75 -0.79 42.15
CA ILE A 4 -35.55 -0.42 41.42
C ILE A 4 -35.66 -1.03 40.02
N THR A 5 -35.99 -0.20 39.03
CA THR A 5 -35.85 -0.53 37.60
C THR A 5 -34.41 -0.22 37.17
N THR A 6 -33.63 -1.27 36.92
CA THR A 6 -32.30 -1.18 36.32
C THR A 6 -32.42 -0.86 34.82
N PHE A 7 -32.01 0.35 34.45
CA PHE A 7 -31.88 0.82 33.08
C PHE A 7 -30.50 0.42 32.55
N PHE A 8 -30.44 -0.57 31.65
CA PHE A 8 -29.21 -0.89 30.92
C PHE A 8 -28.99 0.16 29.82
N ALA A 9 -28.07 1.10 30.07
CA ALA A 9 -27.58 2.00 29.04
C ALA A 9 -26.58 1.24 28.15
N PHE A 10 -27.00 0.88 26.93
CA PHE A 10 -26.10 0.48 25.86
C PHE A 10 -25.28 1.71 25.44
N ILE A 11 -24.03 1.78 25.89
CA ILE A 11 -23.04 2.72 25.34
C ILE A 11 -22.58 2.13 24.01
N SER A 12 -23.16 2.59 22.92
CA SER A 12 -22.63 2.38 21.57
C SER A 12 -21.35 3.20 21.44
N LEU A 13 -20.20 2.53 21.56
CA LEU A 13 -18.92 3.05 21.09
C LEU A 13 -19.01 3.22 19.57
N PHE A 14 -19.39 4.41 19.12
CA PHE A 14 -19.13 4.85 17.74
C PHE A 14 -17.62 4.93 17.57
N TRP A 15 -17.02 3.89 17.01
CA TRP A 15 -15.71 3.99 16.41
C TRP A 15 -15.88 4.91 15.20
N ALA A 16 -15.40 6.14 15.31
CA ALA A 16 -15.26 7.02 14.16
C ALA A 16 -14.18 6.39 13.25
N SER A 17 -14.62 5.55 12.31
CA SER A 17 -13.78 5.21 11.16
C SER A 17 -13.48 6.52 10.45
N CYS A 18 -12.21 6.96 10.52
CA CYS A 18 -11.71 8.02 9.65
C CYS A 18 -11.93 7.56 8.21
N LEU A 19 -13.06 7.98 7.63
CA LEU A 19 -13.31 7.92 6.21
C LEU A 19 -12.23 8.76 5.55
N HIS A 20 -11.18 8.11 5.07
CA HIS A 20 -10.26 8.73 4.13
C HIS A 20 -11.10 9.02 2.89
N ALA A 21 -11.44 10.30 2.69
CA ALA A 21 -12.17 10.72 1.52
C ALA A 21 -11.36 10.30 0.28
N SER A 22 -11.93 9.43 -0.55
CA SER A 22 -11.30 8.98 -1.79
C SER A 22 -11.00 10.18 -2.68
N LEU A 23 -9.76 10.26 -3.17
CA LEU A 23 -9.30 11.33 -4.06
C LEU A 23 -10.11 11.37 -5.37
N LEU A 24 -10.41 10.20 -5.93
CA LEU A 24 -11.28 10.02 -7.08
C LEU A 24 -12.56 9.30 -6.65
N HIS A 25 -13.71 9.95 -6.87
CA HIS A 25 -15.01 9.35 -6.59
C HIS A 25 -15.47 8.50 -7.78
N ILE A 26 -15.10 7.22 -7.78
CA ILE A 26 -15.55 6.25 -8.79
C ILE A 26 -16.83 5.59 -8.29
N ALA A 27 -17.89 5.64 -9.09
CA ALA A 27 -19.16 5.01 -8.76
C ALA A 27 -19.00 3.48 -8.69
N PRO A 28 -19.21 2.85 -7.53
CA PRO A 28 -19.00 1.41 -7.39
C PRO A 28 -19.80 0.54 -8.35
N SER A 29 -21.03 0.96 -8.68
CA SER A 29 -21.92 0.27 -9.62
C SER A 29 -21.37 0.18 -11.05
N SER A 30 -20.38 0.99 -11.40
CA SER A 30 -19.71 0.96 -12.71
C SER A 30 -18.51 0.00 -12.75
N VAL A 31 -18.10 -0.57 -11.61
CA VAL A 31 -16.96 -1.47 -11.48
C VAL A 31 -17.47 -2.88 -11.22
N GLU A 32 -17.27 -3.79 -12.18
CA GLU A 32 -17.74 -5.17 -12.07
C GLU A 32 -16.80 -6.05 -11.21
N ALA A 33 -16.63 -5.64 -9.96
CA ALA A 33 -15.85 -6.31 -8.93
C ALA A 33 -16.50 -6.11 -7.56
N GLU A 34 -16.28 -7.06 -6.66
CA GLU A 34 -16.93 -7.06 -5.35
C GLU A 34 -16.23 -6.13 -4.35
N ALA A 35 -14.90 -6.05 -4.44
CA ALA A 35 -14.07 -5.14 -3.67
C ALA A 35 -12.85 -4.72 -4.51
N TRP A 36 -12.43 -3.47 -4.34
CA TRP A 36 -11.23 -2.96 -5.02
C TRP A 36 -10.62 -1.75 -4.30
N THR A 37 -9.33 -1.51 -4.56
CA THR A 37 -8.62 -0.31 -4.09
C THR A 37 -7.51 0.09 -5.05
N ILE A 38 -7.19 1.38 -5.06
CA ILE A 38 -6.08 1.98 -5.80
C ILE A 38 -5.20 2.71 -4.78
N LEU A 39 -3.95 2.32 -4.67
CA LEU A 39 -2.96 2.88 -3.74
C LEU A 39 -1.79 3.48 -4.54
N ASP A 40 -1.42 4.72 -4.18
CA ASP A 40 -0.17 5.33 -4.63
C ASP A 40 0.98 4.89 -3.70
N SER A 41 1.98 4.21 -4.24
CA SER A 41 3.04 3.62 -3.41
C SER A 41 3.89 4.68 -2.73
N GLN A 42 4.12 5.83 -3.36
CA GLN A 42 5.00 6.86 -2.84
C GLN A 42 4.36 7.74 -1.76
N SER A 43 3.12 8.20 -1.96
CA SER A 43 2.42 8.98 -0.93
C SER A 43 1.80 8.09 0.16
N GLY A 44 1.52 6.83 -0.18
CA GLY A 44 0.75 5.91 0.66
C GLY A 44 -0.75 6.18 0.67
N GLN A 45 -1.24 7.11 -0.16
CA GLN A 45 -2.65 7.47 -0.19
C GLN A 45 -3.48 6.48 -1.02
N ILE A 46 -4.71 6.24 -0.54
CA ILE A 46 -5.75 5.58 -1.33
C ILE A 46 -6.35 6.61 -2.29
N ILE A 47 -6.19 6.37 -3.59
CA ILE A 47 -6.74 7.22 -4.66
C ILE A 47 -8.26 6.99 -4.76
N ALA A 48 -8.69 5.73 -4.79
CA ALA A 48 -10.09 5.35 -4.81
C ALA A 48 -10.25 3.93 -4.26
N SER A 49 -11.40 3.63 -3.68
CA SER A 49 -11.69 2.28 -3.21
C SER A 49 -13.20 2.01 -3.08
N HIS A 50 -13.57 0.73 -3.06
CA HIS A 50 -14.92 0.27 -2.73
C HIS A 50 -14.84 -1.08 -2.02
N ASN A 51 -15.56 -1.21 -0.90
CA ASN A 51 -15.53 -2.39 -0.03
C ASN A 51 -14.09 -2.88 0.28
N SER A 52 -13.12 -1.97 0.30
CA SER A 52 -11.70 -2.33 0.35
C SER A 52 -11.29 -3.01 1.64
N GLU A 53 -11.99 -2.73 2.74
CA GLU A 53 -11.82 -3.39 4.05
C GLU A 53 -12.64 -4.67 4.20
N GLN A 54 -13.53 -4.99 3.25
CA GLN A 54 -14.38 -6.17 3.36
C GLN A 54 -13.55 -7.45 3.26
N GLN A 55 -13.71 -8.33 4.25
CA GLN A 55 -13.07 -9.64 4.27
C GLN A 55 -13.58 -10.51 3.12
N ARG A 56 -12.65 -11.01 2.31
CA ARG A 56 -12.90 -11.89 1.17
C ARG A 56 -11.83 -12.97 1.10
N ALA A 57 -12.15 -14.09 0.46
CA ALA A 57 -11.15 -15.11 0.17
C ALA A 57 -10.06 -14.54 -0.78
N PRO A 58 -8.78 -14.48 -0.37
CA PRO A 58 -7.70 -13.94 -1.19
C PRO A 58 -7.30 -14.86 -2.36
N ALA A 59 -7.64 -16.15 -2.28
CA ALA A 59 -7.11 -17.16 -3.19
C ALA A 59 -5.57 -17.08 -3.25
N SER A 60 -4.96 -17.29 -4.42
CA SER A 60 -3.51 -17.23 -4.58
C SER A 60 -2.86 -15.85 -4.36
N LEU A 61 -3.60 -14.77 -4.07
CA LEU A 61 -2.97 -13.55 -3.57
C LEU A 61 -2.21 -13.80 -2.25
N THR A 62 -2.62 -14.81 -1.47
CA THR A 62 -1.91 -15.31 -0.28
C THR A 62 -0.41 -15.56 -0.52
N LYS A 63 -0.03 -15.99 -1.73
CA LYS A 63 1.38 -16.27 -2.08
C LYS A 63 2.26 -15.03 -2.08
N MET A 64 1.67 -13.83 -2.15
CA MET A 64 2.39 -12.57 -1.94
C MET A 64 3.03 -12.54 -0.54
N MET A 65 2.34 -13.06 0.49
CA MET A 65 2.88 -13.11 1.86
C MET A 65 3.99 -14.16 1.98
N VAL A 66 3.82 -15.33 1.34
CA VAL A 66 4.86 -16.37 1.28
C VAL A 66 6.14 -15.80 0.63
N ALA A 67 6.00 -15.10 -0.49
CA ALA A 67 7.10 -14.46 -1.19
C ALA A 67 7.75 -13.33 -0.36
N TYR A 68 6.93 -12.47 0.28
CA TYR A 68 7.42 -11.42 1.17
C TYR A 68 8.33 -11.98 2.26
N ILE A 69 7.84 -13.00 3.00
CA ILE A 69 8.62 -13.64 4.07
C ILE A 69 9.89 -14.29 3.51
N SER A 70 9.80 -15.03 2.41
CA SER A 70 10.94 -15.72 1.80
C SER A 70 12.04 -14.73 1.37
N LEU A 71 11.65 -13.61 0.76
CA LEU A 71 12.58 -12.56 0.34
C LEU A 71 13.18 -11.80 1.54
N LYS A 72 12.42 -11.61 2.63
CA LYS A 72 12.95 -11.07 3.90
C LYS A 72 13.98 -12.00 4.53
N GLU A 73 13.77 -13.32 4.48
CA GLU A 73 14.77 -14.31 4.93
C GLU A 73 16.04 -14.27 4.10
N ILE A 74 15.92 -14.06 2.79
CA ILE A 74 17.06 -13.89 1.89
C ILE A 74 17.84 -12.61 2.23
N GLN A 75 17.16 -11.48 2.39
CA GLN A 75 17.78 -10.22 2.79
C GLN A 75 18.49 -10.31 4.15
N ALA A 76 17.94 -11.10 5.07
CA ALA A 76 18.53 -11.35 6.37
C ALA A 76 19.64 -12.42 6.38
N GLY A 77 19.95 -13.02 5.22
CA GLY A 77 20.99 -14.04 5.07
C GLY A 77 20.65 -15.41 5.67
N ARG A 78 19.40 -15.65 6.06
CA ARG A 78 18.92 -16.93 6.65
C ARG A 78 18.43 -17.93 5.60
N LEU A 79 18.19 -17.45 4.38
CA LEU A 79 17.88 -18.23 3.19
C LEU A 79 18.75 -17.71 2.04
N LYS A 80 19.13 -18.56 1.09
CA LYS A 80 19.88 -18.14 -0.12
C LYS A 80 19.14 -18.61 -1.37
N LYS A 81 19.14 -17.82 -2.43
CA LYS A 81 18.46 -18.17 -3.70
C LYS A 81 19.00 -19.47 -4.30
N GLU A 82 20.31 -19.69 -4.16
CA GLU A 82 21.03 -20.86 -4.68
C GLU A 82 20.94 -22.08 -3.77
N GLU A 83 20.34 -21.94 -2.57
CA GLU A 83 20.19 -23.04 -1.64
C GLU A 83 19.31 -24.13 -2.26
N ILE A 84 19.83 -25.36 -2.26
CA ILE A 84 19.12 -26.54 -2.74
C ILE A 84 18.33 -27.15 -1.58
N ILE A 85 17.02 -27.18 -1.74
CA ILE A 85 16.08 -27.82 -0.84
C ILE A 85 15.74 -29.20 -1.40
N ARG A 86 15.74 -30.20 -0.51
CA ARG A 86 15.19 -31.52 -0.82
C ARG A 86 13.71 -31.54 -0.45
N ALA A 87 12.83 -31.65 -1.43
CA ALA A 87 11.39 -31.73 -1.22
C ALA A 87 11.04 -32.89 -0.28
N THR A 88 10.23 -32.62 0.74
CA THR A 88 9.81 -33.61 1.75
C THR A 88 8.39 -34.13 1.42
N PRO A 89 7.80 -35.03 2.22
CA PRO A 89 6.40 -35.42 2.05
C PRO A 89 5.39 -34.26 2.10
N VAL A 90 5.76 -33.05 2.52
CA VAL A 90 4.86 -31.88 2.56
C VAL A 90 4.25 -31.55 1.18
N VAL A 91 4.97 -31.84 0.09
CA VAL A 91 4.47 -31.61 -1.28
C VAL A 91 3.25 -32.48 -1.62
N ASN A 92 3.08 -33.62 -0.94
CA ASN A 92 1.92 -34.50 -1.13
C ASN A 92 0.62 -33.94 -0.52
N MET A 93 0.68 -32.81 0.19
CA MET A 93 -0.52 -32.10 0.66
C MET A 93 -1.28 -31.41 -0.49
N VAL A 94 -0.60 -31.19 -1.62
CA VAL A 94 -1.13 -30.50 -2.80
C VAL A 94 -1.91 -31.47 -3.67
N GLN A 95 -3.15 -31.14 -4.01
CA GLN A 95 -3.99 -32.01 -4.83
C GLN A 95 -3.58 -31.98 -6.32
N PRO A 96 -3.82 -33.03 -7.11
CA PRO A 96 -3.39 -33.10 -8.52
C PRO A 96 -3.96 -32.01 -9.44
N ASP A 97 -5.14 -31.47 -9.11
CA ASP A 97 -5.84 -30.41 -9.86
C ASP A 97 -5.46 -28.99 -9.39
N GLU A 98 -4.64 -28.87 -8.34
CA GLU A 98 -4.10 -27.60 -7.88
C GLU A 98 -2.87 -27.16 -8.70
N SER A 99 -2.69 -25.84 -8.83
CA SER A 99 -1.50 -25.26 -9.47
C SER A 99 -0.23 -25.68 -8.73
N GLN A 100 0.71 -26.31 -9.44
CA GLN A 100 1.92 -26.88 -8.85
C GLN A 100 3.04 -27.03 -9.87
N MET A 101 4.28 -27.16 -9.39
CA MET A 101 5.45 -27.53 -10.18
C MET A 101 5.58 -29.05 -10.38
N TYR A 102 4.74 -29.84 -9.69
CA TYR A 102 4.75 -31.31 -9.65
C TYR A 102 6.01 -31.87 -8.99
N LEU A 103 6.48 -31.22 -7.92
CA LEU A 103 7.63 -31.65 -7.14
C LEU A 103 7.39 -33.05 -6.53
N LYS A 104 8.39 -33.92 -6.62
CA LYS A 104 8.35 -35.26 -6.02
C LYS A 104 9.15 -35.30 -4.71
N VAL A 105 8.73 -36.14 -3.77
CA VAL A 105 9.49 -36.36 -2.53
C VAL A 105 10.92 -36.79 -2.86
N GLY A 106 11.89 -36.09 -2.26
CA GLY A 106 13.31 -36.32 -2.45
C GLY A 106 13.94 -35.54 -3.61
N GLU A 107 13.14 -34.83 -4.40
CA GLU A 107 13.60 -33.96 -5.48
C GLU A 107 14.41 -32.78 -4.95
N GLN A 108 15.46 -32.39 -5.68
CA GLN A 108 16.31 -31.25 -5.35
C GLN A 108 15.90 -30.03 -6.17
N ILE A 109 15.60 -28.93 -5.49
CA ILE A 109 15.07 -27.70 -6.08
C ILE A 109 15.72 -26.50 -5.40
N SER A 110 16.14 -25.49 -6.17
CA SER A 110 16.67 -24.25 -5.60
C SER A 110 15.56 -23.35 -5.06
N VAL A 111 15.88 -22.52 -4.06
CA VAL A 111 14.99 -21.46 -3.56
C VAL A 111 14.57 -20.51 -4.68
N ASP A 112 15.47 -20.17 -5.61
CA ASP A 112 15.19 -19.32 -6.77
C ASP A 112 14.08 -19.92 -7.66
N GLN A 113 14.18 -21.23 -7.96
CA GLN A 113 13.15 -21.93 -8.73
C GLN A 113 11.83 -22.06 -7.97
N LEU A 114 11.87 -22.26 -6.64
CA LEU A 114 10.66 -22.26 -5.80
C LEU A 114 9.98 -20.89 -5.81
N LEU A 115 10.73 -19.79 -5.73
CA LEU A 115 10.18 -18.43 -5.82
C LEU A 115 9.58 -18.16 -7.21
N ALA A 116 10.27 -18.56 -8.27
CA ALA A 116 9.75 -18.43 -9.63
C ALA A 116 8.46 -19.24 -9.84
N GLY A 117 8.42 -20.50 -9.38
CA GLY A 117 7.20 -21.31 -9.40
C GLY A 117 6.07 -20.75 -8.55
N LEU A 118 6.38 -20.26 -7.34
CA LEU A 118 5.42 -19.62 -6.44
C LEU A 118 4.76 -18.40 -7.09
N ILE A 119 5.56 -17.54 -7.72
CA ILE A 119 5.11 -16.23 -8.22
C ILE A 119 4.49 -16.37 -9.62
N VAL A 120 5.15 -17.08 -10.54
CA VAL A 120 4.74 -17.18 -11.96
C VAL A 120 3.72 -18.29 -12.19
N MET A 121 3.98 -19.51 -11.66
CA MET A 121 3.05 -20.64 -11.78
C MET A 121 1.95 -20.65 -10.72
N SER A 122 2.07 -19.81 -9.69
CA SER A 122 1.18 -19.88 -8.53
C SER A 122 1.24 -21.25 -7.84
N ALA A 123 2.41 -21.89 -7.83
CA ALA A 123 2.60 -23.26 -7.41
C ALA A 123 2.39 -23.46 -5.89
N ASN A 124 1.49 -24.37 -5.51
CA ASN A 124 1.16 -24.68 -4.12
C ASN A 124 2.24 -25.52 -3.44
N ASP A 125 2.85 -26.44 -4.18
CA ASP A 125 3.97 -27.28 -3.72
C ASP A 125 5.20 -26.43 -3.40
N ALA A 126 5.46 -25.39 -4.20
CA ALA A 126 6.47 -24.38 -3.88
C ALA A 126 6.15 -23.63 -2.57
N ALA A 127 4.87 -23.24 -2.38
CA ALA A 127 4.44 -22.52 -1.18
C ALA A 127 4.64 -23.32 0.10
N VAL A 128 4.24 -24.61 0.12
CA VAL A 128 4.41 -25.46 1.31
C VAL A 128 5.88 -25.86 1.54
N THR A 129 6.67 -26.01 0.48
CA THR A 129 8.11 -26.30 0.58
C THR A 129 8.87 -25.13 1.19
N LEU A 130 8.63 -23.91 0.72
CA LEU A 130 9.21 -22.69 1.31
C LEU A 130 8.76 -22.51 2.76
N ALA A 131 7.47 -22.75 3.03
CA ALA A 131 6.92 -22.65 4.38
C ALA A 131 7.61 -23.60 5.38
N GLU A 132 7.75 -24.88 5.00
CA GLU A 132 8.45 -25.88 5.81
C GLU A 132 9.94 -25.52 5.98
N ARG A 133 10.63 -25.10 4.90
CA ARG A 133 12.04 -24.73 5.00
C ARG A 133 12.27 -23.54 5.94
N ILE A 134 11.40 -22.54 5.92
CA ILE A 134 11.60 -21.29 6.68
C ILE A 134 11.22 -21.45 8.14
N SER A 135 10.10 -22.12 8.45
CA SER A 135 9.58 -22.21 9.82
C SER A 135 9.63 -23.63 10.41
N GLY A 136 10.26 -24.57 9.72
CA GLY A 136 10.36 -25.98 10.12
C GLY A 136 9.11 -26.82 9.84
N ASN A 137 7.92 -26.20 9.79
CA ASN A 137 6.66 -26.83 9.38
C ASN A 137 5.63 -25.78 8.93
N VAL A 138 4.59 -26.23 8.22
CA VAL A 138 3.54 -25.36 7.68
C VAL A 138 2.73 -24.63 8.77
N PRO A 139 2.26 -25.26 9.87
CA PRO A 139 1.57 -24.54 10.94
C PRO A 139 2.38 -23.38 11.54
N ALA A 140 3.66 -23.58 11.82
CA ALA A 140 4.54 -22.51 12.31
C ALA A 140 4.73 -21.40 11.28
N PHE A 141 4.78 -21.73 9.99
CA PHE A 141 4.81 -20.73 8.93
C PHE A 141 3.51 -19.92 8.86
N VAL A 142 2.34 -20.54 9.00
CA VAL A 142 1.05 -19.84 9.03
C VAL A 142 0.96 -18.87 10.23
N GLN A 143 1.44 -19.27 11.41
CA GLN A 143 1.56 -18.36 12.55
C GLN A 143 2.42 -17.14 12.20
N ARG A 144 3.56 -17.37 11.56
CA ARG A 144 4.43 -16.30 11.07
C ARG A 144 3.76 -15.41 10.04
N MET A 145 3.02 -15.96 9.07
CA MET A 145 2.26 -15.17 8.09
C MET A 145 1.30 -14.18 8.77
N ASN A 146 0.64 -14.61 9.84
CA ASN A 146 -0.28 -13.75 10.58
C ASN A 146 0.44 -12.70 11.46
N GLN A 147 1.61 -13.04 12.02
CA GLN A 147 2.46 -12.06 12.71
C GLN A 147 2.95 -10.97 11.76
N GLU A 148 3.38 -11.36 10.55
CA GLU A 148 3.81 -10.43 9.51
C GLU A 148 2.62 -9.58 9.02
N ALA A 149 1.45 -10.18 8.80
CA ALA A 149 0.23 -9.43 8.46
C ALA A 149 -0.09 -8.35 9.52
N GLN A 150 -0.02 -8.70 10.82
CA GLN A 150 -0.21 -7.76 11.91
C GLN A 150 0.85 -6.65 11.91
N ALA A 151 2.13 -6.99 11.72
CA ALA A 151 3.23 -6.03 11.67
C ALA A 151 3.11 -5.06 10.48
N LEU A 152 2.50 -5.50 9.38
CA LEU A 152 2.22 -4.68 8.21
C LEU A 152 0.93 -3.85 8.31
N GLY A 153 0.15 -3.99 9.40
CA GLY A 153 -1.12 -3.30 9.58
C GLY A 153 -2.28 -3.88 8.77
N MET A 154 -2.19 -5.15 8.36
CA MET A 154 -3.24 -5.85 7.60
C MET A 154 -4.37 -6.31 8.54
N HIS A 155 -5.23 -5.38 8.95
CA HIS A 155 -6.24 -5.58 10.00
C HIS A 155 -7.39 -6.50 9.60
N ASN A 156 -7.60 -6.69 8.31
CA ASN A 156 -8.68 -7.49 7.74
C ASN A 156 -8.15 -8.77 7.08
N THR A 157 -7.06 -9.33 7.63
CA THR A 157 -6.38 -10.51 7.09
C THR A 157 -6.13 -11.58 8.15
N HIS A 158 -6.43 -12.82 7.79
CA HIS A 158 -6.03 -14.01 8.52
C HIS A 158 -5.76 -15.16 7.55
N PHE A 159 -4.53 -15.66 7.58
CA PHE A 159 -4.08 -16.80 6.79
C PHE A 159 -4.20 -18.09 7.58
N THR A 160 -4.64 -19.15 6.90
CA THR A 160 -4.72 -20.52 7.45
C THR A 160 -3.87 -21.54 6.69
N ASN A 161 -3.37 -21.17 5.52
CA ASN A 161 -2.50 -21.99 4.68
C ASN A 161 -1.66 -21.10 3.76
N PRO A 162 -0.49 -21.57 3.27
CA PRO A 162 0.38 -20.77 2.41
C PRO A 162 -0.05 -20.76 0.94
N ALA A 163 -0.89 -21.71 0.52
CA ALA A 163 -1.31 -21.88 -0.87
C ALA A 163 -2.41 -20.88 -1.30
N GLY A 164 -3.21 -20.41 -0.35
CA GLY A 164 -4.42 -19.63 -0.63
C GLY A 164 -5.64 -20.48 -0.98
N ILE A 165 -5.66 -21.75 -0.60
CA ILE A 165 -6.86 -22.59 -0.73
C ILE A 165 -7.95 -22.03 0.19
N THR A 166 -9.18 -21.97 -0.32
CA THR A 166 -10.31 -21.47 0.46
C THR A 166 -10.58 -22.39 1.64
N MET A 167 -10.47 -21.85 2.85
CA MET A 167 -10.74 -22.55 4.10
C MET A 167 -11.50 -21.61 5.05
N PRO A 168 -12.21 -22.14 6.06
CA PRO A 168 -12.77 -21.32 7.13
C PRO A 168 -11.71 -20.40 7.73
N ALA A 169 -12.11 -19.15 8.02
CA ALA A 169 -11.23 -18.10 8.52
C ALA A 169 -10.03 -17.75 7.63
N HIS A 170 -9.96 -18.19 6.37
CA HIS A 170 -8.93 -17.77 5.42
C HIS A 170 -9.40 -16.56 4.62
N TYR A 171 -9.03 -15.35 5.05
CA TYR A 171 -9.51 -14.11 4.44
C TYR A 171 -8.44 -13.02 4.40
N SER A 172 -8.67 -12.05 3.52
CA SER A 172 -7.96 -10.77 3.46
C SER A 172 -8.92 -9.70 2.92
N SER A 173 -8.43 -8.50 2.66
CA SER A 173 -9.18 -7.40 2.07
C SER A 173 -8.43 -6.81 0.87
N ALA A 174 -9.10 -6.01 0.04
CA ALA A 174 -8.42 -5.33 -1.06
C ALA A 174 -7.39 -4.31 -0.53
N HIS A 175 -7.71 -3.63 0.57
CA HIS A 175 -6.81 -2.73 1.28
C HIS A 175 -5.54 -3.46 1.72
N ASP A 176 -5.69 -4.54 2.50
CA ASP A 176 -4.56 -5.26 3.07
C ASP A 176 -3.64 -5.84 2.00
N MET A 177 -4.22 -6.35 0.91
CA MET A 177 -3.45 -6.84 -0.23
C MET A 177 -2.70 -5.71 -0.96
N ALA A 178 -3.23 -4.48 -0.96
CA ALA A 178 -2.53 -3.32 -1.50
C ALA A 178 -1.38 -2.88 -0.59
N LEU A 179 -1.56 -2.92 0.74
CA LEU A 179 -0.47 -2.70 1.70
C LEU A 179 0.65 -3.73 1.51
N LEU A 180 0.31 -5.02 1.40
CA LEU A 180 1.28 -6.07 1.13
C LEU A 180 1.99 -5.85 -0.21
N GLY A 181 1.27 -5.46 -1.25
CA GLY A 181 1.88 -5.08 -2.54
C GLY A 181 2.84 -3.89 -2.43
N GLN A 182 2.49 -2.89 -1.61
CA GLN A 182 3.35 -1.74 -1.35
C GLN A 182 4.65 -2.18 -0.65
N LYS A 183 4.54 -3.04 0.36
CA LYS A 183 5.71 -3.56 1.07
C LYS A 183 6.56 -4.48 0.23
N LEU A 184 5.97 -5.30 -0.64
CA LEU A 184 6.71 -6.09 -1.63
C LEU A 184 7.57 -5.20 -2.53
N THR A 185 6.96 -4.14 -3.10
CA THR A 185 7.64 -3.24 -4.04
C THR A 185 8.70 -2.35 -3.39
N GLN A 186 8.53 -1.98 -2.11
CA GLN A 186 9.47 -1.12 -1.39
C GLN A 186 10.55 -1.88 -0.63
N GLN A 187 10.19 -2.98 0.02
CA GLN A 187 11.08 -3.68 0.96
C GLN A 187 11.70 -4.94 0.36
N THR A 188 11.05 -5.59 -0.61
CA THR A 188 11.55 -6.81 -1.26
C THR A 188 11.41 -6.71 -2.78
N PRO A 189 12.02 -5.70 -3.43
CA PRO A 189 11.80 -5.40 -4.86
C PRO A 189 12.23 -6.54 -5.80
N ASP A 190 13.07 -7.47 -5.35
CA ASP A 190 13.36 -8.75 -6.01
C ASP A 190 12.10 -9.55 -6.39
N TYR A 191 10.96 -9.32 -5.74
CA TYR A 191 9.68 -9.89 -6.17
C TYR A 191 9.37 -9.56 -7.64
N LEU A 192 9.66 -8.32 -8.05
CA LEU A 192 9.32 -7.80 -9.38
C LEU A 192 10.11 -8.49 -10.49
N SER A 193 11.32 -9.00 -10.23
CA SER A 193 12.07 -9.78 -11.23
C SER A 193 11.42 -11.11 -11.56
N TYR A 194 10.53 -11.62 -10.69
CA TYR A 194 9.71 -12.79 -10.97
C TYR A 194 8.34 -12.42 -11.53
N SER A 195 7.66 -11.42 -10.94
CA SER A 195 6.27 -11.11 -11.34
C SER A 195 6.14 -10.45 -12.72
N ILE A 196 7.23 -9.93 -13.28
CA ILE A 196 7.28 -9.45 -14.66
C ILE A 196 7.49 -10.57 -15.69
N GLN A 197 7.88 -11.78 -15.27
CA GLN A 197 8.18 -12.86 -16.20
C GLN A 197 6.90 -13.30 -16.93
N PRO A 198 6.91 -13.37 -18.27
CA PRO A 198 5.72 -13.72 -19.05
C PRO A 198 5.37 -15.21 -18.97
N ASP A 199 6.33 -16.04 -18.60
CA ASP A 199 6.19 -17.48 -18.43
C ASP A 199 7.32 -18.04 -17.56
N PHE A 200 7.12 -19.26 -17.08
CA PHE A 200 8.12 -20.03 -16.37
C PHE A 200 8.02 -21.50 -16.77
N ARG A 201 9.17 -22.17 -16.82
CA ARG A 201 9.28 -23.61 -17.10
C ARG A 201 10.04 -24.31 -16.00
N TYR A 202 9.42 -25.34 -15.44
CA TYR A 202 10.07 -26.29 -14.56
C TYR A 202 10.01 -27.69 -15.19
N LYS A 203 11.17 -28.18 -15.66
CA LYS A 203 11.28 -29.44 -16.42
C LYS A 203 10.33 -29.46 -17.65
N GLU A 204 9.42 -30.42 -17.71
CA GLU A 204 8.37 -30.54 -18.73
C GLU A 204 7.14 -29.66 -18.48
N HIS A 205 7.02 -29.07 -17.28
CA HIS A 205 5.87 -28.24 -16.91
C HIS A 205 6.13 -26.79 -17.27
N PHE A 206 5.27 -26.25 -18.12
CA PHE A 206 5.35 -24.89 -18.64
C PHE A 206 4.07 -24.12 -18.29
N HIS A 207 4.20 -22.84 -17.95
CA HIS A 207 3.08 -22.02 -17.54
C HIS A 207 3.28 -20.56 -17.95
N HIS A 208 2.27 -19.99 -18.58
CA HIS A 208 2.22 -18.56 -18.87
C HIS A 208 1.73 -17.76 -17.66
N ALA A 209 2.30 -16.59 -17.43
CA ALA A 209 1.80 -15.66 -16.44
C ALA A 209 0.31 -15.37 -16.68
N THR A 210 -0.47 -15.46 -15.61
CA THR A 210 -1.93 -15.27 -15.63
C THR A 210 -2.34 -13.80 -15.52
N ASN A 211 -1.37 -12.91 -15.26
CA ASN A 211 -1.57 -11.47 -15.34
C ASN A 211 -1.53 -11.05 -16.81
N LEU A 212 -2.71 -10.86 -17.43
CA LEU A 212 -2.82 -10.58 -18.85
C LEU A 212 -2.26 -9.19 -19.22
N ALA A 213 -2.26 -8.25 -18.27
CA ALA A 213 -1.76 -6.89 -18.46
C ALA A 213 -0.26 -6.83 -18.82
N LEU A 214 0.53 -7.86 -18.43
CA LEU A 214 1.95 -7.98 -18.81
C LEU A 214 2.16 -8.02 -20.34
N LYS A 215 1.13 -8.41 -21.11
CA LYS A 215 1.20 -8.50 -22.57
C LYS A 215 0.86 -7.19 -23.27
N THR A 216 0.14 -6.31 -22.61
CA THR A 216 -0.48 -5.12 -23.20
C THR A 216 0.14 -3.82 -22.71
N ASP A 217 0.69 -3.80 -21.50
CA ASP A 217 1.26 -2.61 -20.88
C ASP A 217 2.70 -2.88 -20.39
N PRO A 218 3.73 -2.33 -21.04
CA PRO A 218 5.13 -2.54 -20.66
C PRO A 218 5.51 -1.87 -19.32
N SER A 219 4.65 -1.00 -18.78
CA SER A 219 4.86 -0.41 -17.45
C SER A 219 4.43 -1.34 -16.30
N VAL A 220 3.66 -2.39 -16.61
CA VAL A 220 3.19 -3.39 -15.64
C VAL A 220 4.30 -4.40 -15.36
N ASP A 221 4.57 -4.65 -14.09
CA ASP A 221 5.63 -5.57 -13.63
C ASP A 221 5.17 -6.50 -12.50
N GLY A 222 3.86 -6.56 -12.22
CA GLY A 222 3.32 -7.46 -11.20
C GLY A 222 1.85 -7.24 -10.88
N LEU A 223 1.31 -7.80 -9.80
CA LEU A 223 1.99 -8.61 -8.77
C LEU A 223 1.51 -10.06 -8.80
N LYS A 224 0.20 -10.30 -8.67
CA LYS A 224 -0.33 -11.65 -8.48
C LYS A 224 -1.80 -11.77 -8.83
N THR A 225 -2.16 -12.89 -9.44
CA THR A 225 -3.56 -13.31 -9.63
C THR A 225 -3.96 -14.37 -8.59
N GLY A 226 -5.26 -14.50 -8.35
CA GLY A 226 -5.87 -15.59 -7.61
C GLY A 226 -7.25 -15.94 -8.12
N TYR A 227 -7.60 -17.21 -8.01
CA TYR A 227 -8.94 -17.71 -8.28
C TYR A 227 -9.24 -18.92 -7.41
N THR A 228 -10.43 -18.94 -6.84
CA THR A 228 -11.16 -20.14 -6.41
C THR A 228 -12.63 -19.89 -6.71
N GLN A 229 -13.46 -20.94 -6.72
CA GLN A 229 -14.90 -20.77 -6.93
C GLN A 229 -15.53 -19.81 -5.92
N ALA A 230 -15.08 -19.85 -4.66
CA ALA A 230 -15.58 -18.98 -3.59
C ALA A 230 -15.02 -17.54 -3.65
N ALA A 231 -13.77 -17.38 -4.09
CA ALA A 231 -13.14 -16.05 -4.16
C ALA A 231 -13.60 -15.22 -5.36
N GLY A 232 -13.99 -15.88 -6.45
CA GLY A 232 -14.04 -15.27 -7.77
C GLY A 232 -12.62 -14.99 -8.29
N TYR A 233 -12.49 -14.13 -9.30
CA TYR A 233 -11.20 -13.80 -9.90
C TYR A 233 -10.60 -12.55 -9.25
N ASN A 234 -9.44 -12.70 -8.59
CA ASN A 234 -8.69 -11.67 -7.87
C ASN A 234 -7.36 -11.32 -8.55
N LEU A 235 -6.95 -10.04 -8.54
CA LEU A 235 -5.68 -9.54 -9.09
C LEU A 235 -5.18 -8.38 -8.23
N ALA A 236 -3.93 -8.48 -7.80
CA ALA A 236 -3.11 -7.34 -7.40
C ALA A 236 -2.21 -6.98 -8.58
N LEU A 237 -2.40 -5.80 -9.16
CA LEU A 237 -1.70 -5.25 -10.32
C LEU A 237 -0.82 -4.09 -9.86
N THR A 238 0.38 -3.98 -10.41
CA THR A 238 1.21 -2.78 -10.23
C THR A 238 1.92 -2.41 -11.52
N ALA A 239 2.15 -1.12 -11.68
CA ALA A 239 2.95 -0.55 -12.74
C ALA A 239 3.76 0.62 -12.21
N HIS A 240 4.83 0.97 -12.91
CA HIS A 240 5.61 2.18 -12.67
C HIS A 240 5.71 3.01 -13.94
N ARG A 241 5.45 4.32 -13.84
CA ARG A 241 5.50 5.26 -14.97
C ARG A 241 6.20 6.56 -14.56
N PRO A 242 6.77 7.33 -15.49
CA PRO A 242 7.40 8.61 -15.17
C PRO A 242 6.49 9.50 -14.30
N SER A 243 7.03 9.99 -13.18
CA SER A 243 6.25 10.78 -12.21
C SER A 243 5.95 12.20 -12.69
N GLY A 244 6.72 12.70 -13.67
CA GLY A 244 6.68 14.09 -14.12
C GLY A 244 7.32 15.08 -13.13
N LEU A 245 7.78 14.61 -11.96
CA LEU A 245 8.48 15.43 -10.98
C LEU A 245 10.00 15.38 -11.24
N PRO A 246 10.70 16.53 -11.24
CA PRO A 246 12.15 16.56 -11.43
C PRO A 246 12.88 15.74 -10.35
N ASN A 247 13.84 14.93 -10.77
CA ASN A 247 14.70 14.12 -9.89
C ASN A 247 13.92 13.17 -8.96
N GLN A 248 12.70 12.76 -9.33
CA GLN A 248 11.92 11.75 -8.61
C GLN A 248 11.89 10.44 -9.38
N PRO A 249 11.84 9.28 -8.68
CA PRO A 249 11.66 8.00 -9.34
C PRO A 249 10.30 7.93 -10.03
N ASP A 250 10.14 6.90 -10.87
CA ASP A 250 8.85 6.58 -11.49
C ASP A 250 7.76 6.40 -10.44
N ARG A 251 6.60 7.01 -10.70
CA ARG A 251 5.37 6.84 -9.92
C ARG A 251 4.90 5.40 -10.02
N ARG A 252 4.64 4.76 -8.89
CA ARG A 252 4.14 3.39 -8.81
C ARG A 252 2.76 3.35 -8.18
N ILE A 253 1.82 2.76 -8.91
CA ILE A 253 0.45 2.55 -8.46
C ILE A 253 0.22 1.05 -8.26
N ILE A 254 -0.55 0.71 -7.23
CA ILE A 254 -1.01 -0.64 -6.93
C ILE A 254 -2.53 -0.65 -6.99
N VAL A 255 -3.09 -1.56 -7.78
CA VAL A 255 -4.53 -1.78 -7.90
C VAL A 255 -4.83 -3.19 -7.43
N VAL A 256 -5.74 -3.35 -6.49
CA VAL A 256 -6.26 -4.66 -6.09
C VAL A 256 -7.72 -4.74 -6.47
N VAL A 257 -8.10 -5.80 -7.17
CA VAL A 257 -9.47 -6.13 -7.58
C VAL A 257 -9.80 -7.54 -7.09
N MET A 258 -10.93 -7.71 -6.41
CA MET A 258 -11.36 -9.00 -5.87
C MET A 258 -12.79 -9.35 -6.31
N GLY A 259 -13.04 -10.63 -6.57
CA GLY A 259 -14.37 -11.16 -6.81
C GLY A 259 -14.98 -10.84 -8.17
N THR A 260 -14.18 -10.64 -9.22
CA THR A 260 -14.73 -10.47 -10.57
C THR A 260 -15.22 -11.81 -11.14
N LYS A 261 -16.11 -11.77 -12.15
CA LYS A 261 -16.76 -12.96 -12.72
C LYS A 261 -15.89 -13.80 -13.64
N SER A 262 -14.80 -13.23 -14.20
CA SER A 262 -13.91 -13.94 -15.13
C SER A 262 -12.48 -13.40 -15.10
N ALA A 263 -11.52 -14.22 -15.54
CA ALA A 263 -10.12 -13.82 -15.64
C ALA A 263 -9.90 -12.61 -16.57
N VAL A 264 -10.66 -12.53 -17.67
CA VAL A 264 -10.62 -11.40 -18.62
C VAL A 264 -11.15 -10.14 -17.95
N LYS A 265 -12.31 -10.24 -17.29
CA LYS A 265 -12.94 -9.08 -16.65
C LYS A 265 -12.07 -8.49 -15.55
N ARG A 266 -11.42 -9.37 -14.78
CA ARG A 266 -10.43 -8.99 -13.78
C ARG A 266 -9.32 -8.10 -14.34
N SER A 267 -8.68 -8.53 -15.44
CA SER A 267 -7.58 -7.77 -16.06
C SER A 267 -8.09 -6.43 -16.60
N GLN A 268 -9.22 -6.45 -17.33
CA GLN A 268 -9.85 -5.26 -17.87
C GLN A 268 -10.13 -4.21 -16.80
N ILE A 269 -10.77 -4.60 -15.70
CA ILE A 269 -11.11 -3.68 -14.60
C ILE A 269 -9.85 -3.15 -13.92
N ALA A 270 -8.87 -4.02 -13.62
CA ALA A 270 -7.64 -3.58 -12.95
C ALA A 270 -6.83 -2.62 -13.84
N GLU A 271 -6.72 -2.89 -15.14
CA GLU A 271 -6.04 -2.02 -16.11
C GLU A 271 -6.77 -0.68 -16.27
N GLN A 272 -8.11 -0.68 -16.35
CA GLN A 272 -8.88 0.56 -16.42
C GLN A 272 -8.71 1.43 -15.16
N LEU A 273 -8.78 0.84 -13.97
CA LEU A 273 -8.56 1.54 -12.70
C LEU A 273 -7.13 2.10 -12.62
N LEU A 274 -6.13 1.30 -13.00
CA LEU A 274 -4.72 1.70 -13.03
C LEU A 274 -4.52 2.91 -13.96
N ASN A 275 -5.04 2.80 -15.18
CA ASN A 275 -4.93 3.84 -16.21
C ASN A 275 -5.65 5.12 -15.81
N LEU A 276 -6.88 5.00 -15.30
CA LEU A 276 -7.64 6.14 -14.77
C LEU A 276 -6.86 6.85 -13.66
N ALA A 277 -6.24 6.09 -12.75
CA ALA A 277 -5.43 6.66 -11.67
C ALA A 277 -4.20 7.42 -12.19
N TYR A 278 -3.50 6.90 -13.19
CA TYR A 278 -2.37 7.61 -13.82
C TYR A 278 -2.79 8.89 -14.55
N VAL A 279 -3.97 8.88 -15.19
CA VAL A 279 -4.45 10.02 -15.97
C VAL A 279 -5.04 11.13 -15.08
N TYR A 280 -5.86 10.74 -14.09
CA TYR A 280 -6.64 11.68 -13.28
C TYR A 280 -6.11 11.90 -11.87
N SER A 281 -4.90 11.44 -11.57
CA SER A 281 -4.20 11.84 -10.36
C SER A 281 -2.71 12.01 -10.63
N ARG A 282 -2.02 12.78 -9.80
CA ARG A 282 -0.57 12.93 -9.85
C ARG A 282 0.02 13.09 -8.46
N ASN A 283 1.32 12.85 -8.34
CA ASN A 283 2.07 13.18 -7.14
C ASN A 283 2.59 14.61 -7.22
N GLU A 284 2.58 15.31 -6.09
CA GLU A 284 3.09 16.67 -5.93
C GLU A 284 3.97 16.73 -4.67
N ILE A 285 5.02 17.55 -4.72
CA ILE A 285 5.81 17.87 -3.53
C ILE A 285 5.08 18.98 -2.78
N ALA A 286 4.30 18.61 -1.75
CA ALA A 286 3.56 19.56 -0.93
C ALA A 286 4.49 20.40 -0.03
N ILE A 287 5.57 19.78 0.44
CA ILE A 287 6.58 20.40 1.30
C ILE A 287 7.96 20.02 0.76
N GLN A 288 8.79 21.01 0.46
CA GLN A 288 10.16 20.80 -0.01
C GLN A 288 11.08 20.39 1.15
N GLU A 289 12.16 19.68 0.84
CA GLU A 289 13.24 19.47 1.80
C GLU A 289 13.76 20.82 2.33
N LYS A 290 13.99 20.91 3.64
CA LYS A 290 14.47 22.12 4.34
C LYS A 290 13.55 23.34 4.25
N GLN A 291 12.33 23.19 3.71
CA GLN A 291 11.33 24.24 3.74
C GLN A 291 11.06 24.64 5.20
N GLN A 292 11.20 25.94 5.51
CA GLN A 292 10.86 26.48 6.81
C GLN A 292 9.34 26.47 6.97
N LEU A 293 8.85 25.77 7.99
CA LEU A 293 7.42 25.57 8.25
C LEU A 293 6.89 26.56 9.28
N ALA A 294 7.66 26.78 10.35
CA ALA A 294 7.30 27.67 11.45
C ALA A 294 8.52 28.03 12.30
N GLU A 295 8.32 28.91 13.27
CA GLU A 295 9.32 29.34 14.24
C GLU A 295 8.77 29.21 15.66
N LEU A 296 9.57 28.70 16.58
CA LEU A 296 9.24 28.59 18.00
C LEU A 296 10.15 29.49 18.84
N PRO A 297 9.59 30.36 19.70
CA PRO A 297 10.38 31.06 20.71
C PRO A 297 11.10 30.07 21.63
N VAL A 298 12.36 30.38 21.96
CA VAL A 298 13.17 29.58 22.87
C VAL A 298 13.42 30.36 24.17
N ILE A 299 13.00 29.75 25.27
CA ILE A 299 13.11 30.28 26.62
C ILE A 299 14.37 29.71 27.28
N ARG A 300 15.07 30.54 28.07
CA ARG A 300 16.27 30.18 28.85
C ARG A 300 17.49 29.72 28.03
N SER A 301 17.52 29.94 26.72
CA SER A 301 18.70 29.72 25.87
C SER A 301 19.26 31.03 25.31
N THR A 302 20.48 30.96 24.78
CA THR A 302 21.08 32.00 23.93
C THR A 302 20.44 32.00 22.55
N LEU A 303 20.00 30.82 22.06
CA LEU A 303 19.12 30.72 20.91
C LEU A 303 17.76 31.31 21.27
N LYS A 304 17.24 32.24 20.46
CA LYS A 304 15.95 32.91 20.70
C LYS A 304 14.79 32.31 19.91
N ILE A 305 15.09 31.77 18.74
CA ILE A 305 14.12 31.19 17.83
C ILE A 305 14.66 29.86 17.35
N PHE A 306 13.85 28.83 17.46
CA PHE A 306 14.08 27.53 16.83
C PHE A 306 13.25 27.46 15.55
N LYS A 307 13.91 27.18 14.43
CA LYS A 307 13.26 27.06 13.12
C LYS A 307 12.82 25.62 12.91
N ILE A 308 11.53 25.43 12.66
CA ILE A 308 11.00 24.12 12.28
C ILE A 308 11.13 24.01 10.77
N GLN A 309 11.86 23.01 10.30
CA GLN A 309 12.05 22.74 8.88
C GLN A 309 11.64 21.32 8.55
N SER A 310 11.24 21.10 7.31
CA SER A 310 10.98 19.75 6.82
C SER A 310 12.28 18.97 6.64
N PRO A 311 12.45 17.78 7.26
CA PRO A 311 13.68 17.01 7.14
C PRO A 311 13.81 16.32 5.77
N GLN A 312 12.70 16.12 5.06
CA GLN A 312 12.63 15.45 3.76
C GLN A 312 11.49 16.07 2.92
N PRO A 313 11.45 15.86 1.60
CA PRO A 313 10.29 16.25 0.82
C PRO A 313 9.06 15.41 1.22
N HIS A 314 7.91 16.05 1.35
CA HIS A 314 6.64 15.37 1.58
C HIS A 314 5.81 15.36 0.29
N ILE A 315 5.53 14.16 -0.19
CA ILE A 315 4.76 13.93 -1.42
C ILE A 315 3.31 13.64 -1.06
N VAL A 316 2.39 14.26 -1.79
CA VAL A 316 0.96 13.95 -1.75
C VAL A 316 0.46 13.59 -3.14
N THR A 317 -0.57 12.76 -3.21
CA THR A 317 -1.32 12.46 -4.43
C THR A 317 -2.56 13.36 -4.50
N THR A 318 -2.71 14.06 -5.62
CA THR A 318 -3.77 15.04 -5.88
C THR A 318 -4.68 14.62 -7.03
N SER A 319 -5.97 14.94 -6.95
CA SER A 319 -6.94 14.70 -8.02
C SER A 319 -6.71 15.69 -9.16
N LEU A 320 -6.76 15.21 -10.40
CA LEU A 320 -6.87 16.02 -11.61
C LEU A 320 -8.29 15.99 -12.19
N TYR A 321 -9.23 15.36 -11.49
CA TYR A 321 -10.64 15.36 -11.83
C TYR A 321 -11.36 16.48 -11.06
N ASN A 322 -11.81 17.51 -11.78
CA ASN A 322 -12.41 18.73 -11.23
C ASN A 322 -13.93 18.82 -11.39
N HIS A 323 -14.59 17.73 -11.75
CA HIS A 323 -16.04 17.65 -11.86
C HIS A 323 -16.65 17.08 -10.56
N SER A 324 -17.86 17.51 -10.23
CA SER A 324 -18.59 17.04 -9.04
C SER A 324 -19.23 15.67 -9.21
N ASN A 325 -19.41 15.21 -10.45
CA ASN A 325 -20.10 13.96 -10.75
C ASN A 325 -19.20 12.75 -10.43
N PRO A 326 -19.76 11.63 -9.95
CA PRO A 326 -19.00 10.39 -9.83
C PRO A 326 -18.49 9.92 -11.19
N ILE A 327 -17.26 9.41 -11.21
CA ILE A 327 -16.68 8.76 -12.38
C ILE A 327 -17.37 7.41 -12.57
N LEU A 328 -17.95 7.17 -13.76
CA LEU A 328 -18.33 5.82 -14.16
C LEU A 328 -17.15 5.18 -14.89
N LEU A 329 -16.62 4.05 -14.39
CA LEU A 329 -15.50 3.36 -15.04
C LEU A 329 -15.83 2.94 -16.48
N THR A 330 -17.11 2.69 -16.78
CA THR A 330 -17.62 2.41 -18.11
C THR A 330 -17.48 3.58 -19.11
N GLN A 331 -17.24 4.80 -18.62
CA GLN A 331 -16.97 5.99 -19.44
C GLN A 331 -15.48 6.20 -19.71
N PHE A 332 -14.60 5.39 -19.11
CA PHE A 332 -13.16 5.47 -19.40
C PHE A 332 -12.85 4.76 -20.73
N ASP A 333 -12.44 5.54 -21.72
CA ASP A 333 -12.03 5.04 -23.03
C ASP A 333 -10.57 4.54 -22.95
N PRO A 334 -10.32 3.21 -23.05
CA PRO A 334 -8.98 2.67 -22.93
C PRO A 334 -8.08 2.98 -24.14
N THR A 335 -8.65 3.38 -25.28
CA THR A 335 -7.88 3.78 -26.47
C THR A 335 -7.37 5.20 -26.31
N ARG A 336 -8.25 6.10 -25.86
CA ARG A 336 -7.90 7.51 -25.65
C ARG A 336 -7.24 7.77 -24.30
N GLN A 337 -7.36 6.83 -23.35
CA GLN A 337 -6.94 6.97 -21.97
C GLN A 337 -7.61 8.19 -21.30
N LEU A 338 -8.88 8.44 -21.61
CA LEU A 338 -9.65 9.60 -21.14
C LEU A 338 -11.10 9.21 -20.87
N LEU A 339 -11.74 9.96 -19.97
CA LEU A 339 -13.17 9.88 -19.71
C LEU A 339 -13.95 10.56 -20.86
N VAL A 340 -14.97 9.87 -21.34
CA VAL A 340 -15.93 10.38 -22.33
C VAL A 340 -17.33 10.31 -21.73
N ILE A 341 -17.87 11.47 -21.37
CA ILE A 341 -19.21 11.59 -20.79
C ILE A 341 -20.21 12.06 -21.83
N GLN A 342 -21.50 11.87 -21.57
CA GLN A 342 -22.56 12.47 -22.37
C GLN A 342 -22.91 13.83 -21.78
N ASP A 343 -22.94 14.87 -22.61
CA ASP A 343 -23.42 16.19 -22.19
C ASP A 343 -24.96 16.23 -22.08
N GLN A 344 -25.52 17.40 -21.75
CA GLN A 344 -26.98 17.57 -21.64
C GLN A 344 -27.74 17.34 -22.97
N GLN A 345 -27.03 17.33 -24.10
CA GLN A 345 -27.57 17.11 -25.44
C GLN A 345 -27.27 15.70 -25.97
N HIS A 346 -26.77 14.79 -25.13
CA HIS A 346 -26.34 13.44 -25.50
C HIS A 346 -25.23 13.44 -26.58
N GLN A 347 -24.35 14.42 -26.55
CA GLN A 347 -23.12 14.44 -27.34
C GLN A 347 -21.94 13.97 -26.49
N PRO A 348 -20.97 13.24 -27.08
CA PRO A 348 -19.78 12.81 -26.37
C PRO A 348 -18.88 14.02 -26.06
N GLN A 349 -18.60 14.22 -24.77
CA GLN A 349 -17.68 15.21 -24.25
C GLN A 349 -16.46 14.52 -23.63
N ILE A 350 -15.27 14.90 -24.09
CA ILE A 350 -14.00 14.44 -23.49
C ILE A 350 -13.70 15.27 -22.25
N ILE A 351 -13.36 14.59 -21.15
CA ILE A 351 -12.95 15.24 -19.90
C ILE A 351 -11.44 15.18 -19.78
N ALA A 352 -10.75 16.28 -20.06
CA ALA A 352 -9.29 16.35 -19.88
C ALA A 352 -8.93 16.47 -18.40
N PRO A 353 -7.79 15.89 -17.95
CA PRO A 353 -7.29 16.12 -16.60
C PRO A 353 -6.91 17.59 -16.40
N ALA A 354 -7.18 18.11 -15.20
CA ALA A 354 -6.80 19.46 -14.80
C ALA A 354 -5.27 19.64 -14.88
N GLN A 355 -4.82 20.80 -15.36
CA GLN A 355 -3.39 21.13 -15.45
C GLN A 355 -2.83 21.61 -14.11
N ASN A 356 -3.67 22.26 -13.31
CA ASN A 356 -3.33 22.84 -12.02
C ASN A 356 -4.21 22.26 -10.92
N THR A 357 -3.62 22.10 -9.74
CA THR A 357 -4.28 21.72 -8.50
C THR A 357 -4.24 22.91 -7.56
N GLN A 358 -5.26 23.09 -6.73
CA GLN A 358 -5.28 24.11 -5.68
C GLN A 358 -4.88 23.44 -4.37
N THR A 359 -3.58 23.14 -4.23
CA THR A 359 -3.01 22.57 -3.00
C THR A 359 -2.50 23.68 -2.10
N HIS A 360 -2.72 23.52 -0.79
CA HIS A 360 -2.13 24.34 0.26
C HIS A 360 -1.88 23.49 1.50
N PHE A 361 -1.13 24.02 2.46
CA PHE A 361 -0.95 23.36 3.74
C PHE A 361 -1.06 24.34 4.90
N ASP A 362 -1.52 23.82 6.04
CA ASP A 362 -1.57 24.51 7.32
C ASP A 362 -0.64 23.83 8.31
N VAL A 363 -0.01 24.62 9.20
CA VAL A 363 0.92 24.11 10.21
C VAL A 363 0.30 24.28 11.60
N GLU A 364 0.04 23.17 12.27
CA GLU A 364 -0.39 23.11 13.66
C GLU A 364 0.83 22.84 14.56
N LEU A 365 1.25 23.83 15.36
CA LEU A 365 2.34 23.66 16.32
C LEU A 365 1.90 22.84 17.53
N THR A 366 2.69 21.84 17.93
CA THR A 366 2.40 21.03 19.13
C THR A 366 2.61 21.81 20.43
N GLN A 367 3.39 22.89 20.37
CA GLN A 367 3.74 23.73 21.51
C GLN A 367 3.92 25.19 21.10
N LYS A 368 3.75 26.11 22.04
CA LYS A 368 3.90 27.56 21.79
C LYS A 368 5.33 28.07 21.88
N SER A 369 6.21 27.34 22.56
CA SER A 369 7.61 27.71 22.81
C SER A 369 8.40 26.52 23.31
N LEU A 370 9.72 26.54 23.13
CA LEU A 370 10.66 25.57 23.69
C LEU A 370 11.35 26.16 24.93
N THR A 371 11.61 25.35 25.96
CA THR A 371 12.33 25.81 27.17
C THR A 371 13.59 24.99 27.39
N ALA A 372 14.75 25.65 27.43
CA ALA A 372 16.02 25.01 27.71
C ALA A 372 16.24 24.73 29.22
N PRO A 373 16.99 23.67 29.58
CA PRO A 373 17.65 22.72 28.68
C PRO A 373 16.66 21.70 28.10
N LEU A 374 16.84 21.34 26.83
CA LEU A 374 16.05 20.33 26.14
C LEU A 374 16.96 19.50 25.23
N ALA A 375 16.84 18.18 25.27
CA ALA A 375 17.63 17.27 24.43
C ALA A 375 16.79 16.05 24.08
N GLY A 376 16.53 15.81 22.81
CA GLY A 376 15.89 14.59 22.33
C GLY A 376 14.89 14.78 21.19
N PRO A 377 14.36 13.67 20.65
CA PRO A 377 13.36 13.69 19.60
C PRO A 377 12.06 14.29 20.12
N MET A 378 11.47 15.20 19.34
CA MET A 378 10.22 15.86 19.68
C MET A 378 9.37 16.07 18.43
N GLU A 379 8.06 15.84 18.56
CA GLU A 379 7.08 16.28 17.56
C GLU A 379 6.84 17.78 17.73
N LEU A 380 7.19 18.55 16.71
CA LEU A 380 7.20 20.02 16.74
C LEU A 380 5.97 20.62 16.08
N ALA A 381 5.47 19.98 15.04
CA ALA A 381 4.30 20.42 14.32
C ALA A 381 3.59 19.26 13.60
N LYS A 382 2.32 19.46 13.28
CA LYS A 382 1.58 18.70 12.28
C LYS A 382 1.34 19.60 11.09
N VAL A 383 1.60 19.09 9.89
CA VAL A 383 1.31 19.79 8.65
C VAL A 383 0.14 19.11 7.96
N HIS A 384 -0.96 19.84 7.82
CA HIS A 384 -2.17 19.38 7.16
C HIS A 384 -2.14 19.87 5.71
N VAL A 385 -2.12 18.95 4.74
CA VAL A 385 -2.11 19.28 3.32
C VAL A 385 -3.53 19.10 2.76
N TYR A 386 -4.01 20.13 2.08
CA TYR A 386 -5.35 20.19 1.51
C TYR A 386 -5.29 20.33 0.00
N GLN A 387 -6.31 19.79 -0.67
CA GLN A 387 -6.67 20.16 -2.03
C GLN A 387 -8.09 20.71 -2.01
N ASN A 388 -8.27 21.93 -2.52
CA ASN A 388 -9.52 22.67 -2.34
C ASN A 388 -9.86 22.78 -0.84
N GLN A 389 -10.95 22.18 -0.36
CA GLN A 389 -11.33 22.12 1.06
C GLN A 389 -11.18 20.71 1.66
N GLN A 390 -10.64 19.75 0.91
CA GLN A 390 -10.48 18.37 1.33
C GLN A 390 -9.08 18.14 1.89
N LEU A 391 -9.00 17.66 3.13
CA LEU A 391 -7.75 17.20 3.72
C LEU A 391 -7.25 15.97 2.94
N LEU A 392 -6.04 16.07 2.39
CA LEU A 392 -5.39 14.96 1.69
C LEU A 392 -4.59 14.08 2.65
N GLN A 393 -3.71 14.71 3.44
CA GLN A 393 -2.78 14.01 4.31
C GLN A 393 -2.30 14.92 5.44
N THR A 394 -1.95 14.32 6.57
CA THR A 394 -1.28 15.01 7.69
C THR A 394 0.11 14.42 7.88
N PHE A 395 1.11 15.27 8.01
CA PHE A 395 2.50 14.89 8.28
C PHE A 395 2.90 15.35 9.67
N ASN A 396 3.47 14.45 10.47
CA ASN A 396 4.07 14.81 11.76
C ASN A 396 5.52 15.23 11.52
N ILE A 397 5.86 16.45 11.91
CA ILE A 397 7.21 16.99 11.80
C ILE A 397 7.92 16.76 13.13
N GLN A 398 8.91 15.88 13.10
CA GLN A 398 9.72 15.52 14.24
C GLN A 398 11.17 15.93 13.99
N ASP A 399 11.84 16.44 15.03
CA ASP A 399 13.25 16.78 14.98
C ASP A 399 13.92 16.45 16.32
N ASN A 400 15.23 16.24 16.30
CA ASN A 400 16.04 16.07 17.49
C ASN A 400 16.47 17.45 18.02
N VAL A 401 15.74 17.95 19.00
CA VAL A 401 15.96 19.30 19.54
C VAL A 401 17.06 19.26 20.58
N ILE A 402 18.10 20.06 20.39
CA ILE A 402 19.18 20.26 21.37
C ILE A 402 19.26 21.75 21.71
N LEU A 403 18.86 22.09 22.92
CA LEU A 403 18.85 23.46 23.44
C LEU A 403 19.60 23.52 24.76
N GLU A 404 20.68 24.27 24.78
CA GLU A 404 21.45 24.53 25.98
C GLU A 404 20.86 25.68 26.79
N GLN A 405 20.91 25.54 28.11
CA GLN A 405 20.52 26.62 29.01
C GLN A 405 21.59 27.70 29.01
N ALA A 406 21.19 28.96 28.82
CA ALA A 406 22.09 30.10 28.90
C ALA A 406 22.75 30.17 30.28
N HIS A 407 24.06 30.34 30.30
CA HIS A 407 24.83 30.50 31.53
C HIS A 407 24.46 31.81 32.24
N TRP A 408 24.78 31.88 33.53
CA TRP A 408 24.37 33.00 34.38
C TRP A 408 24.86 34.37 33.87
N TRP A 409 26.08 34.46 33.34
CA TRP A 409 26.60 35.68 32.71
C TRP A 409 25.82 36.08 31.46
N GLN A 410 25.47 35.10 30.61
CA GLN A 410 24.65 35.34 29.41
C GLN A 410 23.25 35.81 29.81
N ARG A 411 22.67 35.26 30.87
CA ARG A 411 21.38 35.70 31.41
C ARG A 411 21.43 37.13 31.94
N LEU A 412 22.49 37.50 32.68
CA LEU A 412 22.71 38.87 33.15
C LEU A 412 22.84 39.84 31.98
N TRP A 413 23.62 39.48 30.97
CA TRP A 413 23.81 40.29 29.77
C TRP A 413 22.52 40.49 28.97
N MET A 414 21.74 39.41 28.76
CA MET A 414 20.42 39.49 28.11
C MET A 414 19.43 40.36 28.89
N TRP A 415 19.46 40.31 30.23
CA TRP A 415 18.63 41.17 31.08
C TRP A 415 19.03 42.63 30.96
N LEU A 416 20.34 42.95 30.98
CA LEU A 416 20.84 44.31 30.78
C LEU A 416 20.43 44.88 29.43
N ILE A 417 20.58 44.13 28.34
CA ILE A 417 20.14 44.57 27.00
C ILE A 417 18.63 44.84 26.97
N GLY A 418 17.83 43.98 27.60
CA GLY A 418 16.37 44.14 27.67
C GLY A 418 15.88 45.33 28.50
N LEU A 419 16.74 46.00 29.26
CA LEU A 419 16.40 47.25 29.95
C LEU A 419 16.51 48.49 29.03
N PHE A 420 17.18 48.36 27.88
CA PHE A 420 17.46 49.46 26.95
C PHE A 420 16.81 49.29 25.56
N ALA A 421 16.02 48.22 25.37
CA ALA A 421 15.21 47.95 24.18
C ALA A 421 13.73 48.04 24.56
#